data_AF-A0A6N7WPF5-F1
#
_entry.id   AF-A0A6N7WPF5-F1
#
_cell.length_a   1.000
_cell.length_b   1.000
_cell.length_c   1.000
_cell.angle_alpha   90.00
_cell.angle_beta   90.00
_cell.angle_gamma   90.00
#
_symmetry.space_group_name_H-M   'P 1'
#
loop_
_entity.id
_entity.type
_entity.pdbx_description
1 polymer ?
#
loop_
_entity_poly.entity_id
_entity_poly.type
_entity_poly.pdbx_seq_one_letter_code
_entity_poly.pdbx_strand_id
1 'polypeptide(L)'
;MKKLQTAIVKAGLIIKVNSNQFYSADQKRMITSYRICTPIDYYSAKKEEWKNMDYEILRTCSMPEVIFCLLDIYKAVTAWNRN
;
A
#
# COMPACT_ATOMS: atom_id res chain seq x y z
N MET A 1 -10.92 5.76 -4.41
CA MET A 1 -9.92 4.67 -4.27
C MET A 1 -9.71 3.88 -5.56
N LYS A 2 -10.70 3.13 -6.08
CA LYS A 2 -10.51 2.27 -7.29
C LYS A 2 -9.90 2.99 -8.50
N LYS A 3 -10.41 4.17 -8.88
CA LYS A 3 -9.86 4.97 -10.00
C LYS A 3 -8.38 5.32 -9.82
N LEU A 4 -7.98 5.66 -8.59
CA LEU A 4 -6.60 6.04 -8.25
C LEU A 4 -5.68 4.82 -8.25
N GLN A 5 -6.13 3.69 -7.70
CA GLN A 5 -5.42 2.41 -7.78
C GLN A 5 -5.21 2.00 -9.24
N THR A 6 -6.24 2.07 -10.08
CA THR A 6 -6.11 1.77 -11.52
C THR A 6 -5.12 2.69 -12.21
N ALA A 7 -5.08 3.97 -11.87
CA ALA A 7 -4.13 4.92 -12.46
C ALA A 7 -2.68 4.59 -12.08
N ILE A 8 -2.42 4.18 -10.83
CA ILE A 8 -1.10 3.76 -10.37
C ILE A 8 -0.66 2.47 -11.08
N VAL A 9 -1.56 1.50 -11.21
CA VAL A 9 -1.29 0.24 -11.95
C VAL A 9 -0.98 0.53 -13.42
N LYS A 10 -1.75 1.42 -14.07
CA LYS A 10 -1.46 1.87 -15.44
C LYS A 10 -0.09 2.55 -15.58
N ALA A 11 0.41 3.15 -14.51
CA ALA A 11 1.71 3.80 -14.48
C ALA A 11 2.86 2.83 -14.17
N GLY A 12 2.58 1.53 -14.01
CA GLY A 12 3.58 0.47 -13.86
C GLY A 12 3.85 0.01 -12.43
N LEU A 13 3.15 0.55 -11.42
CA LEU A 13 3.33 0.17 -10.02
C LEU A 13 2.14 -0.62 -9.50
N ILE A 14 2.41 -1.79 -8.92
CA ILE A 14 1.36 -2.61 -8.27
C ILE A 14 1.22 -2.18 -6.81
N ILE A 15 0.04 -1.69 -6.43
CA ILE A 15 -0.28 -1.37 -5.03
C ILE A 15 -1.43 -2.25 -4.54
N LYS A 16 -1.22 -2.89 -3.39
CA LYS A 16 -2.22 -3.66 -2.65
C LYS A 16 -2.76 -2.81 -1.51
N VAL A 17 -4.07 -2.68 -1.39
CA VAL A 17 -4.73 -2.04 -0.25
C VAL A 17 -5.57 -3.09 0.45
N ASN A 18 -5.11 -3.51 1.61
CA ASN A 18 -5.78 -4.49 2.47
C ASN A 18 -6.50 -3.75 3.60
N SER A 19 -7.59 -4.32 4.09
CA SER A 19 -8.29 -3.84 5.28
C SER A 19 -8.61 -4.98 6.22
N ASN A 20 -8.45 -4.74 7.51
CA ASN A 20 -8.90 -5.64 8.56
C ASN A 20 -9.70 -4.85 9.60
N GLN A 21 -10.51 -5.54 10.39
CA GLN A 21 -11.26 -4.94 11.48
C GLN A 21 -10.82 -5.55 12.80
N PHE A 22 -10.75 -4.72 13.83
CA PHE A 22 -10.47 -5.15 15.20
C PHE A 22 -11.34 -4.37 16.18
N TYR A 23 -11.68 -4.99 17.31
CA TYR A 23 -12.41 -4.30 18.37
C TYR A 23 -11.45 -3.45 19.20
N SER A 24 -11.74 -2.15 19.35
CA SER A 24 -11.00 -1.27 20.24
C SER A 24 -11.75 -1.16 21.57
N ALA A 25 -11.10 -1.61 22.65
CA ALA A 25 -11.64 -1.48 24.00
C ALA A 25 -11.79 0.00 24.40
N ASP A 26 -10.82 0.84 24.03
CA ASP A 26 -10.81 2.26 24.36
C ASP A 26 -11.95 3.03 23.69
N GLN A 27 -12.22 2.75 22.40
CA GLN A 27 -13.29 3.39 21.65
C GLN A 27 -14.62 2.63 21.72
N LYS A 28 -14.65 1.47 22.40
CA LYS A 28 -15.80 0.56 22.54
C LYS A 28 -16.49 0.21 21.22
N ARG A 29 -15.72 0.08 20.14
CA ARG A 29 -16.25 -0.18 18.78
C ARG A 29 -15.28 -0.96 17.91
N MET A 30 -15.81 -1.55 16.84
CA MET A 30 -14.99 -2.08 15.75
C MET A 30 -14.33 -0.94 14.97
N ILE A 31 -13.03 -1.02 14.79
CA ILE A 31 -12.22 -0.10 13.99
C ILE A 31 -11.72 -0.84 12.75
N THR A 32 -11.78 -0.18 11.59
CA THR A 32 -11.14 -0.69 10.38
C THR A 32 -9.72 -0.12 10.29
N SER A 33 -8.74 -1.01 10.17
CA SER A 33 -7.36 -0.69 9.85
C SER A 33 -7.11 -1.01 8.38
N TYR A 34 -6.30 -0.17 7.74
CA TYR A 34 -5.90 -0.24 6.36
C TYR A 34 -4.39 -0.45 6.28
N ARG A 35 -3.97 -1.25 5.29
CA ARG A 35 -2.58 -1.53 5.00
C ARG A 35 -2.34 -1.36 3.50
N ILE A 36 -1.40 -0.48 3.14
CA ILE A 36 -0.93 -0.28 1.77
C ILE A 36 0.41 -0.98 1.62
N CYS A 37 0.51 -1.86 0.63
CA CYS A 37 1.74 -2.58 0.32
C CYS A 37 2.07 -2.55 -1.19
N THR A 38 3.33 -2.78 -1.52
CA THR A 38 3.79 -3.07 -2.89
C THR A 38 4.53 -4.40 -2.89
N PRO A 39 4.29 -5.31 -3.86
CA PRO A 39 5.14 -6.47 -4.02
C PRO A 39 6.53 -6.02 -4.46
N ILE A 40 7.56 -6.59 -3.85
CA ILE A 40 8.95 -6.40 -4.22
C ILE A 40 9.62 -7.77 -4.33
N ASP A 41 10.62 -7.85 -5.20
CA ASP A 41 11.55 -8.98 -5.20
C ASP A 41 12.74 -8.61 -4.32
N TYR A 42 13.09 -9.51 -3.41
CA TYR A 42 14.25 -9.38 -2.54
C TYR A 42 15.11 -10.64 -2.62
N TYR A 43 16.42 -10.46 -2.51
CA TYR A 43 17.34 -11.57 -2.44
C TYR A 43 17.45 -12.07 -0.99
N SER A 44 17.09 -13.33 -0.76
CA SER A 44 17.19 -13.95 0.56
C SER A 44 18.56 -14.58 0.73
N ALA A 45 19.50 -13.87 1.36
CA ALA A 45 20.85 -14.41 1.61
C ALA A 45 20.84 -15.74 2.40
N LYS A 46 19.83 -15.96 3.27
CA LYS A 46 19.68 -17.19 4.04
C LYS A 46 19.32 -18.41 3.18
N LYS A 47 18.57 -18.20 2.10
CA LYS A 47 18.09 -19.28 1.21
C LYS A 47 18.74 -19.22 -0.18
N GLU A 48 19.64 -18.28 -0.38
CA GLU A 48 20.36 -18.01 -1.63
C GLU A 48 19.45 -17.86 -2.87
N GLU A 49 18.20 -17.42 -2.67
CA GLU A 49 17.18 -17.34 -3.71
C GLU A 49 16.46 -15.98 -3.72
N TRP A 50 15.99 -15.57 -4.90
CA TRP A 50 15.08 -14.44 -5.06
C TRP A 50 13.68 -14.83 -4.60
N LYS A 51 13.07 -13.97 -3.78
CA LYS A 51 11.72 -14.16 -3.27
C LYS A 51 10.89 -12.91 -3.48
N ASN A 52 9.59 -13.12 -3.62
CA ASN A 52 8.63 -12.04 -3.59
C ASN A 52 8.16 -11.80 -2.14
N MET A 53 8.02 -10.52 -1.75
CA MET A 53 7.35 -10.14 -0.51
C MET A 53 6.54 -8.85 -0.68
N ASP A 54 5.52 -8.68 0.15
CA ASP A 54 4.77 -7.43 0.21
C ASP A 54 5.44 -6.47 1.20
N TYR A 55 6.07 -5.43 0.65
CA TYR A 55 6.64 -4.32 1.44
C TYR A 55 5.53 -3.38 1.90
N GLU A 56 5.47 -3.11 3.21
CA GLU A 56 4.46 -2.22 3.80
C GLU A 56 4.88 -0.76 3.64
N ILE A 57 4.02 0.03 2.99
CA ILE A 57 4.21 1.47 2.79
C ILE A 57 3.52 2.25 3.91
N LEU A 58 2.28 1.88 4.23
CA LEU A 58 1.47 2.56 5.25
C LEU A 58 0.55 1.57 5.95
N ARG A 59 0.42 1.71 7.26
CA ARG A 59 -0.64 1.09 8.07
C ARG A 59 -1.31 2.15 8.92
N THR A 60 -2.63 2.27 8.81
CA THR A 60 -3.39 3.31 9.52
C THR A 60 -4.86 2.92 9.71
N CYS A 61 -5.51 3.50 10.71
CA CYS A 61 -6.97 3.45 10.87
C CYS A 61 -7.68 4.66 10.22
N SER A 62 -6.93 5.53 9.53
CA SER A 62 -7.42 6.76 8.93
C SER A 62 -7.58 6.62 7.41
N MET A 63 -8.83 6.63 6.94
CA MET A 63 -9.12 6.61 5.49
C MET A 63 -8.53 7.83 4.75
N PRO A 64 -8.57 9.08 5.28
CA PRO A 64 -7.91 10.20 4.63
C PRO A 64 -6.41 9.98 4.39
N GLU A 65 -5.68 9.42 5.35
CA GLU A 65 -4.25 9.14 5.19
C GLU A 65 -3.98 8.12 4.07
N VAL A 66 -4.84 7.10 3.95
CA VAL A 66 -4.78 6.15 2.82
C VAL A 66 -4.92 6.88 1.48
N ILE A 67 -5.86 7.82 1.37
CA ILE A 67 -6.09 8.57 0.14
C ILE A 67 -4.90 9.46 -0.19
N PHE A 68 -4.36 10.18 0.79
CA PHE A 68 -3.19 11.04 0.59
C PHE A 68 -1.96 10.23 0.18
N CYS A 69 -1.69 9.10 0.84
CA CYS A 69 -0.59 8.23 0.46
C CYS A 69 -0.71 7.73 -0.99
N LEU A 70 -1.89 7.25 -1.40
CA LEU A 70 -2.11 6.83 -2.79
C LEU A 70 -1.95 7.99 -3.78
N LEU A 71 -2.34 9.22 -3.40
CA LEU A 71 -2.19 10.39 -4.25
C LEU A 71 -0.72 10.76 -4.45
N ASP A 72 0.08 10.69 -3.39
CA ASP A 72 1.51 10.99 -3.45
C ASP A 72 2.27 9.94 -4.25
N ILE A 73 1.92 8.65 -4.09
CA ILE A 73 2.43 7.57 -4.96
C ILE A 73 2.10 7.86 -6.42
N TYR A 74 0.85 8.20 -6.74
CA TYR A 74 0.45 8.51 -8.11
C TYR A 74 1.26 9.68 -8.70
N LYS A 75 1.43 10.78 -7.95
CA LYS A 75 2.25 11.92 -8.38
C LYS A 75 3.70 11.52 -8.62
N ALA A 76 4.29 10.72 -7.73
CA ALA A 76 5.68 10.27 -7.86
C ALA A 76 5.89 9.40 -9.11
N VAL A 77 5.02 8.40 -9.34
CA VAL A 77 5.15 7.50 -10.49
C VAL A 77 4.87 8.23 -11.81
N THR A 78 3.90 9.15 -11.83
CA THR A 78 3.62 9.95 -13.04
C THR A 78 4.71 10.96 -13.37
N ALA A 79 5.38 11.53 -12.37
CA ALA A 79 6.55 12.37 -12.58
C ALA A 79 7.72 11.56 -13.15
N TRP A 80 7.96 10.34 -12.63
CA TRP A 80 9.01 9.45 -13.12
C TRP A 80 8.81 9.06 -14.60
N ASN A 81 7.58 8.71 -15.00
CA ASN A 81 7.28 8.31 -16.39
C ASN A 81 7.32 9.46 -17.42
N ARG A 82 7.45 10.72 -16.98
CA ARG A 82 7.55 11.88 -17.87
C ARG A 82 9.00 12.27 -18.20
N ASN A 83 9.96 11.71 -17.48
CA ASN A 83 11.40 11.88 -17.71
C ASN A 83 11.95 10.71 -18.53
#